data_AF-A0A2M6XW71-F1
#
_entry.id   AF-A0A2M6XW71-F1
#
_cell.length_a   1.000
_cell.length_b   1.000
_cell.length_c   1.000
_cell.angle_alpha   90.00
_cell.angle_beta   90.00
_cell.angle_gamma   90.00
#
_symmetry.space_group_name_H-M   'P 1'
#
loop_
_entity.id
_entity.type
_entity.pdbx_description
1 polymer ?
#
loop_
_entity_poly.entity_id
_entity_poly.type
_entity_poly.pdbx_seq_one_letter_code
_entity_poly.pdbx_strand_id
1 'polypeptide(L)'
;MLKKIVAVLLIVIAGGAWGYLDYLNKQEQQIAEQARKEMETLRAQAQMRAEAQAKLLAQLSTDLEACKASAEMAKNEFLARNQQPVKRKPGQFTIPQAAQDEASTMLEQAVAACQSTHDSRLAAGQ
;
A
#
# COMPACT_ATOMS: atom_id res chain seq x y z
N MET A 1 49.80 54.00 -29.96
CA MET A 1 49.15 52.81 -30.56
C MET A 1 48.99 51.67 -29.54
N LEU A 2 50.09 51.19 -28.93
CA LEU A 2 50.07 50.03 -28.01
C LEU A 2 49.04 50.13 -26.85
N LYS A 3 48.96 51.29 -26.16
CA LYS A 3 48.02 51.50 -25.05
C LYS A 3 46.54 51.35 -25.45
N LYS A 4 46.17 51.71 -26.68
CA LYS A 4 44.79 51.57 -27.19
C LYS A 4 44.46 50.10 -27.49
N ILE A 5 45.42 49.35 -28.01
CA ILE A 5 45.27 47.91 -28.30
C ILE A 5 45.10 47.13 -26.99
N VAL A 6 45.92 47.43 -25.98
CA VAL A 6 45.81 46.79 -24.65
C VAL A 6 44.47 47.11 -23.97
N ALA A 7 43.99 48.35 -24.08
CA ALA A 7 42.68 48.73 -23.53
C ALA A 7 41.51 47.97 -24.19
N VAL A 8 41.54 47.79 -25.51
CA VAL A 8 40.51 47.03 -26.24
C VAL A 8 40.54 45.54 -25.85
N LEU A 9 41.73 44.95 -25.73
CA LEU A 9 41.90 43.57 -25.27
C LEU A 9 41.32 43.34 -23.87
N LEU A 10 41.58 44.26 -22.93
CA LEU A 10 41.03 44.17 -21.57
C LEU A 10 39.49 44.24 -21.54
N ILE A 11 38.88 45.08 -22.39
CA ILE A 11 37.43 45.20 -22.50
C ILE A 11 36.82 43.90 -23.06
N VAL A 12 37.44 43.31 -24.08
CA VAL A 12 36.96 42.04 -24.67
C VAL A 12 37.06 40.89 -23.68
N ILE A 13 38.15 40.80 -22.92
CA ILE A 13 38.32 39.75 -21.90
C ILE A 13 37.31 39.94 -20.76
N ALA A 14 37.11 41.17 -20.27
CA ALA A 14 36.15 41.44 -19.21
C ALA A 14 34.70 41.14 -19.64
N GLY A 15 34.31 41.54 -20.87
CA GLY A 15 32.99 41.24 -21.43
C GLY A 15 32.79 39.74 -21.69
N GLY A 16 33.81 39.05 -22.20
CA GLY A 16 33.78 37.61 -22.43
C GLY A 16 33.68 36.80 -21.13
N ALA A 17 34.40 37.21 -20.09
CA ALA A 17 34.32 36.59 -18.76
C ALA A 17 32.93 36.75 -18.13
N TRP A 18 32.31 37.93 -18.27
CA TRP A 18 30.94 38.16 -17.81
C TRP A 18 29.91 37.32 -18.56
N GLY A 19 30.00 37.26 -19.90
CA GLY A 19 29.12 36.43 -20.72
C GLY A 19 29.25 34.94 -20.42
N TYR A 20 30.46 34.47 -20.14
CA TYR A 20 30.72 33.08 -19.75
C TYR A 20 30.11 32.74 -18.37
N LEU A 21 30.26 33.62 -17.39
CA LEU A 21 29.65 33.48 -16.07
C LEU A 21 28.11 33.48 -16.14
N ASP A 22 27.52 34.37 -16.93
CA ASP A 22 26.05 34.41 -17.13
C ASP A 22 25.54 33.13 -17.83
N TYR A 23 26.29 32.62 -18.81
CA TYR A 23 25.98 31.36 -19.49
C TYR A 23 25.99 30.17 -18.53
N LEU A 24 27.03 30.04 -17.70
CA LEU A 24 27.12 28.97 -16.70
C LEU A 24 25.99 29.05 -15.67
N ASN A 25 25.67 30.25 -15.17
CA ASN A 25 24.58 30.43 -14.21
C ASN A 25 23.21 30.03 -14.82
N LYS A 26 22.95 30.38 -16.07
CA LYS A 26 21.74 29.93 -16.80
C LYS A 26 21.71 28.42 -16.97
N GLN A 27 22.84 27.80 -17.25
CA GLN A 27 22.95 26.35 -17.37
C GLN A 27 22.66 25.64 -16.04
N GLU A 28 23.21 26.15 -14.94
CA GLU A 28 22.92 25.63 -13.59
C GLU A 28 21.44 25.77 -13.21
N GLN A 29 20.81 26.90 -13.54
CA GLN A 29 19.38 27.09 -13.31
C GLN A 29 18.52 26.09 -14.10
N GLN A 30 18.86 25.84 -15.36
CA GLN A 30 18.17 24.84 -16.18
C GLN A 30 18.33 23.43 -15.61
N ILE A 31 19.54 23.06 -15.18
CA ILE A 31 19.81 21.76 -14.55
C ILE A 31 19.03 21.63 -13.23
N ALA A 32 19.03 22.69 -12.41
CA ALA A 32 18.28 22.71 -11.15
C ALA A 32 16.76 22.60 -11.37
N GLU A 33 16.23 23.24 -12.42
CA GLU A 33 14.80 23.16 -12.77
C GLU A 33 14.43 21.76 -13.31
N GLN A 34 15.29 21.16 -14.13
CA GLN A 34 15.12 19.78 -14.59
C GLN A 34 15.14 18.80 -13.41
N ALA A 35 16.12 18.92 -12.51
CA ALA A 35 16.21 18.09 -11.31
C ALA A 35 14.98 18.24 -10.38
N ARG A 36 14.42 19.46 -10.26
CA ARG A 36 13.17 19.68 -9.53
C ARG A 36 11.98 18.97 -10.17
N LYS A 37 11.82 19.08 -11.49
CA LYS A 37 10.76 18.39 -12.23
C LYS A 37 10.88 16.88 -12.11
N GLU A 38 12.10 16.34 -12.17
CA GLU A 38 12.36 14.92 -11.93
C GLU A 38 12.04 14.49 -10.49
N MET A 39 12.37 15.30 -9.49
CA MET A 39 11.97 15.00 -8.11
C MET A 39 10.46 15.06 -7.89
N GLU A 40 9.76 15.99 -8.54
CA GLU A 40 8.30 16.09 -8.46
C GLU A 40 7.63 14.87 -9.09
N THR A 41 8.10 14.41 -10.26
CA THR A 41 7.57 13.20 -10.89
C THR A 41 7.88 11.95 -10.06
N LEU A 42 9.08 11.83 -9.49
CA LEU A 42 9.44 10.74 -8.60
C LEU A 42 8.60 10.74 -7.31
N ARG A 43 8.35 11.92 -6.72
CA ARG A 43 7.45 12.03 -5.55
C ARG A 43 6.03 11.65 -5.89
N ALA A 44 5.50 12.13 -7.00
CA ALA A 44 4.15 11.78 -7.45
C ALA A 44 4.03 10.26 -7.70
N GLN A 45 5.04 9.65 -8.34
CA GLN A 45 5.07 8.21 -8.55
C GLN A 45 5.18 7.43 -7.24
N ALA A 46 5.98 7.90 -6.28
CA ALA A 46 6.10 7.29 -4.96
C ALA A 46 4.79 7.39 -4.17
N GLN A 47 4.10 8.53 -4.21
CA GLN A 47 2.79 8.72 -3.58
C GLN A 47 1.76 7.77 -4.20
N MET A 48 1.69 7.66 -5.52
CA MET A 48 0.78 6.73 -6.20
C MET A 48 1.04 5.26 -5.80
N ARG A 49 2.31 4.86 -5.66
CA ARG A 49 2.67 3.51 -5.19
C ARG A 49 2.28 3.30 -3.72
N ALA A 50 2.51 4.29 -2.87
CA ALA A 50 2.15 4.22 -1.45
C ALA A 50 0.62 4.14 -1.27
N GLU A 51 -0.15 4.93 -2.02
CA GLU A 51 -1.62 4.87 -2.01
C GLU A 51 -2.14 3.53 -2.53
N ALA A 52 -1.55 2.99 -3.60
CA ALA A 52 -1.91 1.68 -4.12
C ALA A 52 -1.65 0.57 -3.10
N GLN A 53 -0.50 0.61 -2.41
CA GLN A 53 -0.18 -0.33 -1.34
C GLN A 53 -1.14 -0.19 -0.15
N ALA A 54 -1.46 1.03 0.27
CA ALA A 54 -2.40 1.27 1.36
C ALA A 54 -3.81 0.73 1.02
N LYS A 55 -4.27 0.91 -0.22
CA LYS A 55 -5.54 0.35 -0.70
C LYS A 55 -5.53 -1.17 -0.72
N LEU A 56 -4.43 -1.78 -1.17
CA LEU A 56 -4.27 -3.24 -1.21
C LEU A 56 -4.29 -3.84 0.21
N LEU A 57 -3.57 -3.22 1.15
CA LEU A 57 -3.59 -3.64 2.56
C LEU A 57 -4.98 -3.53 3.18
N ALA A 58 -5.71 -2.45 2.89
CA ALA A 58 -7.09 -2.27 3.36
C ALA A 58 -8.06 -3.29 2.75
N GLN A 59 -7.87 -3.66 1.48
CA GLN A 59 -8.66 -4.71 0.84
C GLN A 59 -8.37 -6.08 1.47
N LEU A 60 -7.09 -6.41 1.69
CA LEU A 60 -6.71 -7.66 2.32
C LEU A 60 -7.25 -7.82 3.74
N SER A 61 -7.23 -6.75 4.55
CA SER A 61 -7.81 -6.80 5.89
C SER A 61 -9.33 -7.02 5.83
N THR A 62 -10.01 -6.36 4.89
CA THR A 62 -11.46 -6.50 4.68
C THR A 62 -11.81 -7.93 4.23
N ASP A 63 -11.04 -8.50 3.31
CA ASP A 63 -11.20 -9.87 2.82
C ASP A 63 -11.02 -10.89 3.96
N LEU A 64 -10.04 -10.68 4.84
CA LEU A 64 -9.81 -11.52 6.00
C LEU A 64 -10.99 -11.45 6.98
N GLU A 65 -11.50 -10.26 7.27
CA GLU A 65 -12.67 -10.09 8.15
C GLU A 65 -13.92 -10.73 7.54
N ALA A 66 -14.16 -10.54 6.24
CA ALA A 66 -15.27 -11.17 5.54
C ALA A 66 -15.17 -12.71 5.57
N CYS A 67 -13.97 -13.26 5.38
CA CYS A 67 -13.72 -14.68 5.48
C CYS A 67 -14.04 -15.21 6.89
N LYS A 68 -13.54 -14.56 7.95
CA LYS A 68 -13.84 -14.94 9.34
C LYS A 68 -15.33 -14.83 9.66
N ALA A 69 -16.00 -13.77 9.21
CA ALA A 69 -17.45 -13.60 9.41
C ALA A 69 -18.25 -14.72 8.71
N SER A 70 -17.86 -15.12 7.50
CA SER A 70 -18.50 -16.24 6.80
C SER A 70 -18.29 -17.58 7.50
N ALA A 71 -17.10 -17.82 8.08
CA ALA A 71 -16.83 -18.99 8.90
C ALA A 71 -17.71 -19.02 10.16
N GLU A 72 -17.90 -17.88 10.83
CA GLU A 72 -18.81 -17.78 11.97
C GLU A 72 -20.27 -18.01 11.59
N MET A 73 -20.72 -17.49 10.45
CA MET A 73 -22.06 -17.78 9.93
C MET A 73 -22.25 -19.27 9.66
N ALA A 74 -21.28 -19.93 9.02
CA ALA A 74 -21.33 -21.37 8.76
C ALA A 74 -21.40 -22.18 10.06
N LYS A 75 -20.64 -21.79 11.10
CA LYS A 75 -20.73 -22.38 12.44
C LYS A 75 -22.14 -22.27 13.01
N ASN A 76 -22.72 -21.07 12.99
CA ASN A 76 -24.04 -20.82 13.55
C ASN A 76 -25.13 -21.60 12.79
N GLU A 77 -25.00 -21.72 11.48
CA GLU A 77 -25.90 -22.52 10.65
C GLU A 77 -25.79 -24.01 10.96
N PHE A 78 -24.55 -24.53 11.13
CA PHE A 78 -24.33 -25.91 11.55
C PHE A 78 -24.96 -26.18 12.93
N LEU A 79 -24.77 -25.28 13.90
CA LEU A 79 -25.36 -25.40 15.22
C LEU A 79 -26.89 -25.36 15.17
N ALA A 80 -27.49 -24.51 14.33
CA ALA A 80 -28.93 -24.44 14.14
C ALA A 80 -29.52 -25.74 13.56
N ARG A 81 -28.82 -26.36 12.60
CA ARG A 81 -29.23 -27.63 11.98
C ARG A 81 -29.10 -28.84 12.91
N ASN A 82 -28.19 -28.77 13.90
CA ASN A 82 -27.92 -29.86 14.84
C ASN A 82 -28.64 -29.69 16.20
N GLN A 83 -29.61 -28.80 16.30
CA GLN A 83 -30.44 -28.66 17.49
C GLN A 83 -31.28 -29.93 17.71
N GLN A 84 -31.22 -30.46 18.93
CA GLN A 84 -32.00 -31.64 19.34
C GLN A 84 -33.07 -31.24 20.36
N PRO A 85 -34.28 -31.80 20.27
CA PRO A 85 -35.32 -31.54 21.26
C PRO A 85 -34.93 -32.12 22.62
N VAL A 86 -35.17 -31.37 23.68
CA VAL A 86 -34.89 -31.80 25.06
C VAL A 86 -35.92 -32.84 25.50
N LYS A 87 -35.45 -34.01 25.94
CA LYS A 87 -36.33 -35.07 26.48
C LYS A 87 -37.22 -34.50 27.58
N ARG A 88 -38.54 -34.75 27.47
CA ARG A 88 -39.58 -34.37 28.44
C ARG A 88 -39.85 -32.85 28.56
N LYS A 89 -39.37 -32.01 27.63
CA LYS A 89 -39.69 -30.58 27.57
C LYS A 89 -40.07 -30.17 26.14
N PRO A 90 -41.36 -30.26 25.76
CA PRO A 90 -41.79 -29.83 24.43
C PRO A 90 -41.49 -28.34 24.21
N GLY A 91 -40.95 -28.00 23.04
CA GLY A 91 -40.58 -26.63 22.67
C GLY A 91 -39.18 -26.17 23.13
N GLN A 92 -38.44 -26.97 23.90
CA GLN A 92 -37.03 -26.69 24.22
C GLN A 92 -36.09 -27.49 23.32
N PHE A 93 -35.15 -26.80 22.69
CA PHE A 93 -34.08 -27.38 21.90
C PHE A 93 -32.74 -27.13 22.59
N THR A 94 -31.86 -28.11 22.55
CA THR A 94 -30.48 -28.02 23.05
C THR A 94 -29.52 -28.43 21.95
N ILE A 95 -28.32 -27.87 21.98
CA ILE A 95 -27.25 -28.29 21.08
C ILE A 95 -26.38 -29.30 21.83
N PRO A 96 -26.21 -30.53 21.34
CA PRO A 96 -25.31 -31.52 21.95
C PRO A 96 -23.88 -31.00 22.01
N GLN A 97 -23.13 -31.33 23.07
CA GLN A 97 -21.74 -30.89 23.22
C GLN A 97 -20.87 -31.33 22.03
N ALA A 98 -21.06 -32.55 21.54
CA ALA A 98 -20.34 -33.04 20.35
C ALA A 98 -20.54 -32.14 19.11
N ALA A 99 -21.73 -31.59 18.91
CA ALA A 99 -21.98 -30.66 17.81
C ALA A 99 -21.36 -29.27 18.06
N GLN A 100 -21.21 -28.86 19.32
CA GLN A 100 -20.47 -27.64 19.67
C GLN A 100 -18.97 -27.80 19.43
N ASP A 101 -18.41 -28.94 19.81
CA ASP A 101 -16.98 -29.25 19.65
C ASP A 101 -16.60 -29.43 18.17
N GLU A 102 -17.48 -30.05 17.37
CA GLU A 102 -17.31 -30.14 15.92
C GLU A 102 -17.37 -28.76 15.27
N ALA A 103 -18.35 -27.93 15.65
CA ALA A 103 -18.49 -26.57 15.13
C ALA A 103 -17.31 -25.66 15.51
N SER A 104 -16.75 -25.80 16.73
CA SER A 104 -15.56 -25.05 17.12
C SER A 104 -14.33 -25.49 16.34
N THR A 105 -14.15 -26.80 16.13
CA THR A 105 -13.05 -27.34 15.32
C THR A 105 -13.14 -26.85 13.88
N MET A 106 -14.34 -26.87 13.28
CA MET A 106 -14.57 -26.33 11.94
C MET A 106 -14.28 -24.83 11.86
N LEU A 107 -14.68 -24.05 12.88
CA LEU A 107 -14.37 -22.62 12.94
C LEU A 107 -12.86 -22.38 12.99
N GLU A 108 -12.15 -23.08 13.87
CA GLU A 108 -10.69 -22.94 14.02
C GLU A 108 -9.97 -23.25 12.71
N GLN A 109 -10.34 -24.34 12.04
CA GLN A 109 -9.78 -24.71 10.74
C GLN A 109 -10.08 -23.66 9.66
N ALA A 110 -11.32 -23.18 9.59
CA ALA A 110 -11.72 -22.17 8.62
C ALA A 110 -11.01 -20.82 8.86
N VAL A 111 -10.91 -20.38 10.12
CA VAL A 111 -10.19 -19.15 10.49
C VAL A 111 -8.69 -19.28 10.17
N ALA A 112 -8.08 -20.44 10.45
CA ALA A 112 -6.70 -20.71 10.09
C ALA A 112 -6.48 -20.69 8.57
N ALA A 113 -7.41 -21.23 7.78
CA ALA A 113 -7.36 -21.18 6.32
C ALA A 113 -7.51 -19.74 5.79
N CYS A 114 -8.42 -18.94 6.38
CA CYS A 114 -8.56 -17.51 6.07
C CYS A 114 -7.25 -16.76 6.34
N GLN A 115 -6.62 -17.01 7.50
CA GLN A 115 -5.36 -16.38 7.89
C GLN A 115 -4.22 -16.79 6.95
N SER A 116 -4.09 -18.08 6.64
CA SER A 116 -3.08 -18.57 5.69
C SER A 116 -3.24 -17.96 4.30
N THR A 117 -4.48 -17.76 3.84
CA THR A 117 -4.77 -17.13 2.55
C THR A 117 -4.39 -15.65 2.55
N HIS A 118 -4.75 -14.93 3.62
CA HIS A 118 -4.33 -13.55 3.82
C HIS A 118 -2.81 -13.40 3.80
N ASP A 119 -2.11 -14.22 4.58
CA ASP A 119 -0.64 -14.14 4.70
C ASP A 119 0.05 -14.48 3.37
N SER A 120 -0.50 -15.44 2.61
CA SER A 120 -0.02 -15.77 1.26
C SER A 120 -0.20 -14.61 0.28
N ARG A 121 -1.37 -13.93 0.31
CA ARG A 121 -1.63 -12.77 -0.55
C ARG A 121 -0.78 -11.56 -0.17
N LEU A 122 -0.62 -11.32 1.13
CA LEU A 122 0.27 -10.28 1.68
C LEU A 122 1.71 -10.51 1.21
N ALA A 123 2.22 -11.73 1.29
CA ALA A 123 3.55 -12.08 0.81
C ALA A 123 3.71 -11.94 -0.72
N ALA A 124 2.63 -12.20 -1.47
CA ALA A 124 2.60 -12.03 -2.92
C ALA A 124 2.40 -10.57 -3.38
N GLY A 125 2.03 -9.66 -2.47
CA GLY A 125 1.65 -8.29 -2.80
C GLY A 125 0.37 -8.20 -3.64
N GLN A 126 -0.55 -9.15 -3.44
CA GLN A 126 -1.82 -9.28 -4.16
C GLN A 126 -3.00 -8.94 -3.27
#